data_AF-A0A7V2KS55-F1
#
_entry.id   AF-A0A7V2KS55-F1
#
_cell.length_a   1.000
_cell.length_b   1.000
_cell.length_c   1.000
_cell.angle_alpha   90.00
_cell.angle_beta   90.00
_cell.angle_gamma   90.00
#
_symmetry.space_group_name_H-M   'P 1'
#
loop_
_entity.id
_entity.type
_entity.pdbx_description
1 polymer ?
#
loop_
_entity_poly.entity_id
_entity_poly.type
_entity_poly.pdbx_seq_one_letter_code
_entity_poly.pdbx_strand_id
1 'polypeptide(L)'
;MVQLLFGTAGIPFSTQPPTTTDGIKRIASLGLGCMELEFVRGVYLNDDDARLVAETATEYGVRLSAHAPYFINFNAHELKKLRASQGILLKTARIASLCGAGNLVFHAGFYLGDTPQDTYRTITKYLSEVLAQLNEEDIGINLRPEVSGKASQFGTIAELIGLCSELDGLAPCIDFAHWHARTGGFNSYTEFVSVLEQIRDELGQASLYDMHIHISGIAYGVKGEQKHLILKESDLRYVELLQALKDYDVSGSVICESPNLEEDALVLQRSYLALP
;
A
#
# COMPACT_ATOMS: atom_id res chain seq x y z
N MET A 1 -13.01 17.36 -8.15
CA MET A 1 -11.66 17.20 -8.70
C MET A 1 -11.11 15.90 -8.16
N VAL A 2 -10.58 15.08 -9.05
CA VAL A 2 -9.92 13.80 -8.79
C VAL A 2 -8.53 14.19 -8.25
N GLN A 3 -8.21 13.90 -6.98
CA GLN A 3 -7.04 14.46 -6.29
C GLN A 3 -6.12 13.33 -5.79
N LEU A 4 -4.83 13.43 -6.09
CA LEU A 4 -3.79 12.61 -5.48
C LEU A 4 -3.40 13.18 -4.12
N LEU A 5 -3.62 12.40 -3.05
CA LEU A 5 -3.28 12.78 -1.68
C LEU A 5 -1.91 12.25 -1.31
N PHE A 6 -1.18 13.01 -0.50
CA PHE A 6 0.14 12.61 0.02
C PHE A 6 0.07 12.47 1.53
N GLY A 7 0.78 11.48 2.06
CA GLY A 7 0.69 11.09 3.46
C GLY A 7 1.88 10.28 3.94
N THR A 8 1.83 9.88 5.20
CA THR A 8 2.87 9.07 5.85
C THR A 8 2.40 7.64 6.10
N ALA A 9 3.33 6.70 6.09
CA ALA A 9 3.15 5.41 6.75
C ALA A 9 3.33 5.59 8.26
N GLY A 10 2.24 5.44 9.01
CA GLY A 10 2.25 5.63 10.45
C GLY A 10 2.19 7.10 10.88
N ILE A 11 2.38 7.29 12.18
CA ILE A 11 2.24 8.59 12.86
C ILE A 11 3.46 9.47 12.54
N PRO A 12 3.29 10.71 12.05
CA PRO A 12 4.40 11.66 11.87
C PRO A 12 5.27 11.78 13.12
N PHE A 13 6.59 11.79 12.98
CA PHE A 13 7.52 11.86 14.13
C PHE A 13 7.39 13.15 14.95
N SER A 14 6.92 14.22 14.32
CA SER A 14 6.62 15.50 14.95
C SER A 14 5.31 15.54 15.74
N THR A 15 4.59 14.42 15.84
CA THR A 15 3.35 14.30 16.62
C THR A 15 3.64 14.22 18.12
N GLN A 16 2.95 15.04 18.92
CA GLN A 16 3.02 14.98 20.40
C GLN A 16 1.63 15.12 21.02
N PRO A 17 1.15 14.15 21.84
CA PRO A 17 1.74 12.82 22.07
C PRO A 17 1.63 11.92 20.83
N PRO A 18 2.46 10.85 20.70
CA PRO A 18 2.48 9.99 19.52
C PRO A 18 1.32 8.98 19.50
N THR A 19 0.08 9.49 19.46
CA THR A 19 -1.15 8.70 19.34
C THR A 19 -1.67 8.72 17.91
N THR A 20 -2.48 7.73 17.51
CA THR A 20 -3.07 7.71 16.16
C THR A 20 -3.92 8.96 15.89
N THR A 21 -4.73 9.38 16.86
CA THR A 21 -5.62 10.54 16.72
C THR A 21 -4.84 11.85 16.64
N ASP A 22 -3.81 12.04 17.44
CA ASP A 22 -2.94 13.22 17.32
C ASP A 22 -2.10 13.18 16.03
N GLY A 23 -1.75 11.98 15.55
CA GLY A 23 -1.11 11.78 14.24
C GLY A 23 -1.97 12.28 13.09
N ILE A 24 -3.27 11.98 13.10
CA ILE A 24 -4.25 12.50 12.13
C ILE A 24 -4.28 14.03 12.16
N LYS A 25 -4.39 14.63 13.36
CA LYS A 25 -4.35 16.10 13.50
C LYS A 25 -3.05 16.66 12.97
N ARG A 26 -1.94 15.96 13.20
CA ARG A 26 -0.62 16.37 12.73
C ARG A 26 -0.55 16.35 11.20
N ILE A 27 -1.04 15.31 10.55
CA ILE A 27 -1.15 15.21 9.08
C ILE A 27 -1.91 16.41 8.50
N ALA A 28 -3.09 16.71 9.05
CA ALA A 28 -3.87 17.87 8.63
C ALA A 28 -3.11 19.19 8.86
N SER A 29 -2.44 19.36 10.01
CA SER A 29 -1.65 20.57 10.31
C SER A 29 -0.45 20.78 9.39
N LEU A 30 0.09 19.70 8.82
CA LEU A 30 1.19 19.72 7.86
C LEU A 30 0.72 20.02 6.44
N GLY A 31 -0.59 20.00 6.17
CA GLY A 31 -1.16 20.13 4.82
C GLY A 31 -1.09 18.82 4.01
N LEU A 32 -0.83 17.69 4.66
CA LEU A 32 -0.92 16.36 4.07
C LEU A 32 -2.38 15.88 4.09
N GLY A 33 -2.72 14.92 3.24
CA GLY A 33 -4.11 14.52 2.98
C GLY A 33 -4.47 13.10 3.39
N CYS A 34 -3.49 12.24 3.66
CA CYS A 34 -3.73 10.86 4.06
C CYS A 34 -2.72 10.35 5.08
N MET A 35 -3.05 9.24 5.72
CA MET A 35 -2.18 8.52 6.66
C MET A 35 -2.48 7.03 6.59
N GLU A 36 -1.44 6.20 6.56
CA GLU A 36 -1.60 4.75 6.63
C GLU A 36 -1.37 4.25 8.07
N LEU A 37 -2.33 3.47 8.59
CA LEU A 37 -2.23 2.84 9.90
C LEU A 37 -1.33 1.61 9.81
N GLU A 38 -0.14 1.67 10.39
CA GLU A 38 0.82 0.56 10.38
C GLU A 38 0.49 -0.50 11.44
N PHE A 39 -0.32 -1.49 11.08
CA PHE A 39 -0.50 -2.70 11.90
C PHE A 39 0.58 -3.76 11.64
N VAL A 40 1.73 -3.37 11.07
CA VAL A 40 2.81 -4.26 10.63
C VAL A 40 3.30 -5.24 11.70
N ARG A 41 3.22 -4.87 13.00
CA ARG A 41 3.59 -5.73 14.15
C ARG A 41 2.39 -6.31 14.91
N GLY A 42 1.18 -6.00 14.49
CA GLY A 42 -0.05 -6.40 15.14
C GLY A 42 -1.06 -5.26 15.25
N VAL A 43 -2.34 -5.63 15.29
CA VAL A 43 -3.44 -4.68 15.47
C VAL A 43 -3.52 -4.27 16.94
N TYR A 44 -3.23 -3.00 17.22
CA TYR A 44 -3.13 -2.44 18.58
C TYR A 44 -4.38 -1.68 19.04
N LEU A 45 -5.32 -1.39 18.14
CA LEU A 45 -6.57 -0.71 18.45
C LEU A 45 -7.66 -1.71 18.83
N ASN A 46 -8.47 -1.33 19.82
CA ASN A 46 -9.79 -1.95 20.07
C ASN A 46 -10.88 -1.19 19.29
N ASP A 47 -12.11 -1.69 19.35
CA ASP A 47 -13.25 -1.13 18.62
C ASP A 47 -13.57 0.33 18.99
N ASP A 48 -13.47 0.70 20.27
CA ASP A 48 -13.76 2.06 20.74
C ASP A 48 -12.68 3.05 20.24
N ASP A 49 -11.41 2.66 20.35
CA ASP A 49 -10.30 3.46 19.84
C ASP A 49 -10.36 3.58 18.30
N ALA A 50 -10.75 2.52 17.59
CA ALA A 50 -10.93 2.53 16.15
C ALA A 50 -12.02 3.52 15.71
N ARG A 51 -13.15 3.56 16.42
CA ARG A 51 -14.23 4.53 16.14
C ARG A 51 -13.77 5.97 16.37
N LEU A 52 -13.03 6.21 17.46
CA LEU A 52 -12.47 7.53 17.73
C LEU A 52 -11.47 7.96 16.63
N VAL A 53 -10.67 7.02 16.11
CA VAL A 53 -9.79 7.26 14.95
C VAL A 53 -10.61 7.67 13.72
N ALA A 54 -11.70 6.97 13.41
CA ALA A 54 -12.58 7.30 12.28
C ALA A 54 -13.23 8.68 12.41
N GLU A 55 -13.73 9.02 13.61
CA GLU A 55 -14.30 10.33 13.91
C GLU A 55 -13.26 11.43 13.72
N THR A 56 -12.05 11.24 14.25
CA THR A 56 -10.95 12.20 14.11
C THR A 56 -10.54 12.37 12.64
N ALA A 57 -10.42 11.28 11.89
CA ALA A 57 -10.10 11.33 10.46
C ALA A 57 -11.14 12.13 9.66
N THR A 58 -12.41 11.92 9.97
CA THR A 58 -13.53 12.65 9.36
C THR A 58 -13.50 14.13 9.71
N GLU A 59 -13.30 14.47 11.00
CA GLU A 59 -13.24 15.85 11.49
C GLU A 59 -12.12 16.66 10.81
N TYR A 60 -10.95 16.04 10.63
CA TYR A 60 -9.76 16.68 10.07
C TYR A 60 -9.60 16.49 8.56
N GLY A 61 -10.52 15.77 7.91
CA GLY A 61 -10.50 15.52 6.46
C GLY A 61 -9.31 14.71 5.98
N VAL A 62 -8.80 13.78 6.79
CA VAL A 62 -7.65 12.93 6.47
C VAL A 62 -8.13 11.55 6.00
N ARG A 63 -7.72 11.14 4.80
CA ARG A 63 -8.02 9.80 4.27
C ARG A 63 -7.14 8.75 4.97
N LEU A 64 -7.75 7.65 5.43
CA LEU A 64 -7.03 6.56 6.05
C LEU A 64 -6.93 5.32 5.14
N SER A 65 -5.77 4.67 5.21
CA SER A 65 -5.54 3.28 4.83
C SER A 65 -4.94 2.53 6.03
N ALA A 66 -4.74 1.23 5.91
CA ALA A 66 -4.00 0.45 6.89
C ALA A 66 -3.05 -0.53 6.20
N HIS A 67 -1.97 -0.89 6.88
CA HIS A 67 -1.04 -1.93 6.45
C HIS A 67 -1.11 -3.14 7.38
N ALA A 68 -1.34 -4.33 6.83
CA ALA A 68 -1.44 -5.56 7.59
C ALA A 68 -0.08 -6.06 8.13
N PRO A 69 -0.09 -6.93 9.15
CA PRO A 69 1.14 -7.53 9.67
C PRO A 69 1.96 -8.29 8.62
N TYR A 70 3.29 -8.20 8.70
CA TYR A 70 4.22 -8.88 7.78
C TYR A 70 4.26 -10.42 7.91
N PHE A 71 3.47 -10.99 8.83
CA PHE A 71 3.39 -12.43 9.08
C PHE A 71 2.47 -13.18 8.09
N ILE A 72 1.76 -12.46 7.23
CA ILE A 72 0.88 -13.05 6.21
C ILE A 72 1.70 -13.81 5.16
N ASN A 73 1.30 -15.05 4.89
CA ASN A 73 1.81 -15.82 3.76
C ASN A 73 0.74 -16.80 3.26
N PHE A 74 0.04 -16.44 2.19
CA PHE A 74 -1.00 -17.25 1.54
C PHE A 74 -0.46 -18.41 0.69
N ASN A 75 0.86 -18.61 0.64
CA ASN A 75 1.50 -19.78 0.03
C ASN A 75 2.28 -20.64 1.04
N ALA A 76 2.04 -20.50 2.34
CA ALA A 76 2.70 -21.35 3.33
C ALA A 76 2.33 -22.84 3.13
N HIS A 77 3.32 -23.75 3.13
CA HIS A 77 3.07 -25.19 2.95
C HIS A 77 2.26 -25.81 4.11
N GLU A 78 2.31 -25.20 5.30
CA GLU A 78 1.55 -25.65 6.46
C GLU A 78 0.16 -24.99 6.49
N LEU A 79 -0.91 -25.79 6.41
CA LEU A 79 -2.30 -25.31 6.44
C LEU A 79 -2.59 -24.42 7.66
N LYS A 80 -1.98 -24.71 8.82
CA LYS A 80 -2.13 -23.88 10.02
C LYS A 80 -1.63 -22.44 9.80
N LYS A 81 -0.52 -22.25 9.07
CA LYS A 81 0.04 -20.93 8.77
C LYS A 81 -0.81 -20.18 7.73
N LEU A 82 -1.39 -20.90 6.77
CA LEU A 82 -2.36 -20.35 5.82
C LEU A 82 -3.60 -19.81 6.54
N ARG A 83 -4.22 -20.63 7.41
CA ARG A 83 -5.39 -20.22 8.21
C ARG A 83 -5.05 -19.07 9.17
N ALA A 84 -3.86 -19.05 9.74
CA ALA A 84 -3.39 -17.92 10.54
C ALA A 84 -3.28 -16.63 9.71
N SER A 85 -2.78 -16.71 8.48
CA SER A 85 -2.68 -15.56 7.55
C SER A 85 -4.06 -14.99 7.21
N GLN A 86 -5.04 -15.84 6.91
CA GLN A 86 -6.43 -15.40 6.71
C GLN A 86 -7.00 -14.73 7.96
N GLY A 87 -6.81 -15.33 9.13
CA GLY A 87 -7.28 -14.76 10.40
C GLY A 87 -6.66 -13.41 10.72
N ILE A 88 -5.37 -13.23 10.41
CA ILE A 88 -4.67 -11.94 10.55
C ILE A 88 -5.27 -10.91 9.61
N LEU A 89 -5.44 -11.23 8.32
CA LEU A 89 -5.97 -10.30 7.34
C LEU A 89 -7.41 -9.88 7.66
N LEU A 90 -8.27 -10.85 8.01
CA LEU A 90 -9.66 -10.59 8.43
C LEU A 90 -9.75 -9.73 9.68
N LYS A 91 -8.97 -10.06 10.73
CA LYS A 91 -8.93 -9.24 11.95
C LYS A 91 -8.49 -7.81 11.65
N THR A 92 -7.49 -7.66 10.78
CA THR A 92 -6.97 -6.35 10.41
C THR A 92 -8.00 -5.57 9.59
N ALA A 93 -8.67 -6.20 8.63
CA ALA A 93 -9.73 -5.60 7.82
C ALA A 93 -10.89 -5.09 8.67
N ARG A 94 -11.34 -5.86 9.67
CA ARG A 94 -12.38 -5.43 10.62
C ARG A 94 -11.99 -4.15 11.35
N ILE A 95 -10.80 -4.12 11.95
CA ILE A 95 -10.34 -2.94 12.71
C ILE A 95 -10.05 -1.76 11.79
N ALA A 96 -9.45 -1.98 10.62
CA ALA A 96 -9.20 -0.94 9.63
C ALA A 96 -10.51 -0.31 9.13
N SER A 97 -11.53 -1.12 8.85
CA SER A 97 -12.87 -0.65 8.47
C SER A 97 -13.52 0.16 9.60
N LEU A 98 -13.40 -0.28 10.86
CA LEU A 98 -13.85 0.52 12.02
C LEU A 98 -13.11 1.85 12.18
N CYS A 99 -11.85 1.92 11.75
CA CYS A 99 -11.07 3.16 11.67
C CYS A 99 -11.50 4.06 10.51
N GLY A 100 -12.43 3.64 9.65
CA GLY A 100 -12.82 4.36 8.43
C GLY A 100 -11.77 4.27 7.31
N ALA A 101 -10.86 3.31 7.36
CA ALA A 101 -9.88 3.09 6.30
C ALA A 101 -10.56 2.45 5.07
N GLY A 102 -10.31 3.01 3.88
CA GLY A 102 -10.87 2.49 2.62
C GLY A 102 -10.05 1.37 1.98
N ASN A 103 -8.76 1.29 2.32
CA ASN A 103 -7.79 0.36 1.75
C ASN A 103 -7.03 -0.37 2.87
N LEU A 104 -6.79 -1.67 2.69
CA LEU A 104 -5.90 -2.48 3.53
C LEU A 104 -4.78 -3.10 2.69
N VAL A 105 -3.57 -2.60 2.86
CA VAL A 105 -2.36 -3.06 2.18
C VAL A 105 -1.76 -4.28 2.86
N PHE A 106 -1.20 -5.21 2.08
CA PHE A 106 -0.50 -6.39 2.61
C PHE A 106 0.42 -7.02 1.55
N HIS A 107 1.50 -7.68 2.00
CA HIS A 107 2.22 -8.62 1.15
C HIS A 107 1.53 -9.99 1.16
N ALA A 108 1.26 -10.55 -0.03
CA ALA A 108 0.47 -11.77 -0.16
C ALA A 108 1.22 -13.05 0.25
N GLY A 109 2.55 -13.12 0.08
CA GLY A 109 3.33 -14.27 0.52
C GLY A 109 4.68 -14.44 -0.19
N PHE A 110 5.22 -15.66 -0.10
CA PHE A 110 6.51 -16.05 -0.67
C PHE A 110 6.36 -17.27 -1.57
N TYR A 111 7.21 -17.40 -2.59
CA TYR A 111 7.16 -18.57 -3.49
C TYR A 111 7.57 -19.88 -2.78
N LEU A 112 8.46 -19.82 -1.78
CA LEU A 112 8.91 -20.99 -0.99
C LEU A 112 9.42 -22.21 -1.79
N GLY A 113 9.88 -21.98 -3.02
CA GLY A 113 10.38 -23.03 -3.92
C GLY A 113 9.32 -23.57 -4.89
N ASP A 114 8.05 -23.16 -4.73
CA ASP A 114 7.00 -23.43 -5.71
C ASP A 114 7.21 -22.61 -6.99
N THR A 115 6.54 -23.04 -8.06
CA THR A 115 6.50 -22.27 -9.31
C THR A 115 5.64 -21.02 -9.13
N PRO A 116 5.91 -19.91 -9.85
CA PRO A 116 5.04 -18.73 -9.81
C PRO A 116 3.56 -19.05 -10.06
N GLN A 117 3.27 -19.98 -10.97
CA GLN A 117 1.91 -20.41 -11.30
C GLN A 117 1.23 -21.18 -10.16
N ASP A 118 1.95 -22.09 -9.49
CA ASP A 118 1.41 -22.83 -8.35
C ASP A 118 1.18 -21.92 -7.14
N THR A 119 2.12 -20.99 -6.88
CA THR A 119 1.98 -19.96 -5.86
C THR A 119 0.77 -19.07 -6.16
N TYR A 120 0.64 -18.58 -7.39
CA TYR A 120 -0.49 -17.74 -7.81
C TYR A 120 -1.83 -18.42 -7.56
N ARG A 121 -2.00 -19.68 -7.99
CA ARG A 121 -3.23 -20.45 -7.77
C ARG A 121 -3.56 -20.61 -6.29
N THR A 122 -2.55 -20.85 -5.46
CA THR A 122 -2.71 -21.04 -4.02
C THR A 122 -3.14 -19.74 -3.33
N ILE A 123 -2.47 -18.63 -3.65
CA ILE A 123 -2.81 -17.30 -3.13
C ILE A 123 -4.23 -16.90 -3.55
N THR A 124 -4.58 -17.04 -4.83
CA THR A 124 -5.91 -16.73 -5.37
C THR A 124 -7.01 -17.44 -4.58
N LYS A 125 -6.85 -18.75 -4.35
CA LYS A 125 -7.80 -19.56 -3.59
C LYS A 125 -8.01 -19.01 -2.18
N TYR A 126 -6.95 -18.85 -1.40
CA TYR A 126 -7.09 -18.45 0.01
C TYR A 126 -7.52 -17.00 0.18
N LEU A 127 -7.16 -16.13 -0.77
CA LEU A 127 -7.62 -14.75 -0.79
C LEU A 127 -9.11 -14.66 -1.16
N SER A 128 -9.60 -15.48 -2.11
CA SER A 128 -11.04 -15.56 -2.42
C SER A 128 -11.89 -15.98 -1.21
N GLU A 129 -11.36 -16.85 -0.34
CA GLU A 129 -12.03 -17.24 0.91
C GLU A 129 -12.09 -16.06 1.89
N VAL A 130 -11.05 -15.22 1.96
CA VAL A 130 -11.06 -14.00 2.79
C VAL A 130 -12.09 -13.00 2.27
N LEU A 131 -12.11 -12.76 0.96
CA LEU A 131 -13.06 -11.84 0.32
C LEU A 131 -14.51 -12.28 0.54
N ALA A 132 -14.79 -13.58 0.38
CA ALA A 132 -16.11 -14.14 0.65
C ALA A 132 -16.55 -13.86 2.10
N GLN A 133 -15.64 -14.07 3.06
CA GLN A 133 -15.94 -13.80 4.46
C GLN A 133 -16.13 -12.29 4.76
N LEU A 134 -15.35 -11.40 4.15
CA LEU A 134 -15.56 -9.95 4.30
C LEU A 134 -16.92 -9.51 3.74
N ASN A 135 -17.34 -10.10 2.61
CA ASN A 135 -18.65 -9.84 2.03
C ASN A 135 -19.81 -10.39 2.88
N GLU A 136 -19.65 -11.58 3.47
CA GLU A 136 -20.62 -12.13 4.43
C GLU A 136 -20.77 -11.26 5.69
N GLU A 137 -19.69 -10.58 6.09
CA GLU A 137 -19.64 -9.68 7.25
C GLU A 137 -20.00 -8.21 6.91
N ASP A 138 -20.34 -7.91 5.65
CA ASP A 138 -20.63 -6.55 5.14
C ASP A 138 -19.51 -5.53 5.42
N ILE A 139 -18.26 -5.99 5.31
CA ILE A 139 -17.07 -5.16 5.53
C ILE A 139 -16.60 -4.59 4.20
N GLY A 140 -16.99 -3.34 3.92
CA GLY A 140 -16.60 -2.60 2.73
C GLY A 140 -15.20 -1.99 2.81
N ILE A 141 -14.16 -2.82 2.63
CA ILE A 141 -12.76 -2.37 2.51
C ILE A 141 -12.09 -3.04 1.31
N ASN A 142 -11.31 -2.28 0.54
CA ASN A 142 -10.53 -2.85 -0.57
C ASN A 142 -9.25 -3.48 -0.03
N LEU A 143 -9.01 -4.75 -0.36
CA LEU A 143 -7.75 -5.40 -0.05
C LEU A 143 -6.73 -5.07 -1.15
N ARG A 144 -5.58 -4.54 -0.74
CA ARG A 144 -4.53 -4.05 -1.63
C ARG A 144 -3.25 -4.90 -1.53
N PRO A 145 -3.13 -6.01 -2.26
CA PRO A 145 -1.85 -6.73 -2.29
C PRO A 145 -0.77 -5.81 -2.87
N GLU A 146 0.39 -5.78 -2.24
CA GLU A 146 1.47 -4.85 -2.54
C GLU A 146 2.57 -5.46 -3.40
N VAL A 147 3.07 -4.67 -4.36
CA VAL A 147 4.28 -5.01 -5.13
C VAL A 147 5.45 -5.20 -4.18
N SER A 148 6.08 -6.38 -4.20
CA SER A 148 7.15 -6.71 -3.26
C SER A 148 8.54 -6.40 -3.80
N GLY A 149 9.43 -5.94 -2.92
CA GLY A 149 10.79 -5.56 -3.28
C GLY A 149 11.79 -6.72 -3.45
N LYS A 150 11.42 -7.95 -3.09
CA LYS A 150 12.32 -9.12 -3.10
C LYS A 150 11.87 -10.16 -4.12
N ALA A 151 12.83 -10.71 -4.87
CA ALA A 151 12.55 -11.75 -5.88
C ALA A 151 11.99 -13.06 -5.30
N SER A 152 12.20 -13.33 -4.00
CA SER A 152 11.63 -14.48 -3.30
C SER A 152 10.18 -14.30 -2.86
N GLN A 153 9.65 -13.07 -2.91
CA GLN A 153 8.29 -12.73 -2.54
C GLN A 153 7.38 -12.70 -3.76
N PHE A 154 6.17 -13.21 -3.57
CA PHE A 154 5.10 -13.03 -4.54
C PHE A 154 4.70 -11.54 -4.60
N GLY A 155 4.31 -11.05 -5.77
CA GLY A 155 3.88 -9.67 -5.93
C GLY A 155 4.68 -8.91 -6.99
N THR A 156 4.90 -9.53 -8.15
CA THR A 156 5.22 -8.77 -9.37
C THR A 156 4.00 -7.97 -9.82
N ILE A 157 4.22 -6.90 -10.59
CA ILE A 157 3.12 -6.11 -11.17
C ILE A 157 2.13 -7.01 -11.94
N ALA A 158 2.64 -7.91 -12.79
CA ALA A 158 1.81 -8.82 -13.56
C ALA A 158 0.99 -9.79 -12.69
N GLU A 159 1.58 -10.35 -11.63
CA GLU A 159 0.85 -11.22 -10.70
C GLU A 159 -0.25 -10.46 -9.96
N LEU A 160 0.01 -9.22 -9.54
CA LEU A 160 -0.98 -8.45 -8.78
C LEU A 160 -2.11 -7.93 -9.67
N ILE A 161 -1.79 -7.48 -10.88
CA ILE A 161 -2.80 -7.11 -11.87
C ILE A 161 -3.67 -8.33 -12.21
N GLY A 162 -3.06 -9.50 -12.46
CA GLY A 162 -3.79 -10.75 -12.67
C GLY A 162 -4.77 -11.04 -11.52
N LEU A 163 -4.28 -11.01 -10.27
CA LEU A 163 -5.13 -11.25 -9.09
C LEU A 163 -6.30 -10.26 -9.01
N CYS A 164 -6.04 -8.98 -9.24
CA CYS A 164 -7.07 -7.93 -9.15
C CYS A 164 -8.06 -7.98 -10.33
N SER A 165 -7.67 -8.58 -11.46
CA SER A 165 -8.58 -8.82 -12.58
C SER A 165 -9.50 -10.04 -12.35
N GLU A 166 -9.06 -11.01 -11.55
CA GLU A 166 -9.79 -12.26 -11.27
C GLU A 166 -10.72 -12.16 -10.06
N LEU A 167 -10.39 -11.31 -9.08
CA LEU A 167 -11.09 -11.25 -7.79
C LEU A 167 -11.64 -9.85 -7.50
N ASP A 168 -12.95 -9.72 -7.43
CA ASP A 168 -13.63 -8.51 -6.98
C ASP A 168 -13.28 -8.17 -5.53
N GLY A 169 -13.18 -6.88 -5.21
CA GLY A 169 -12.76 -6.38 -3.88
C GLY A 169 -11.24 -6.31 -3.70
N LEU A 170 -10.47 -6.62 -4.74
CA LEU A 170 -9.04 -6.35 -4.82
C LEU A 170 -8.74 -5.16 -5.73
N ALA A 171 -7.66 -4.46 -5.40
CA ALA A 171 -6.96 -3.58 -6.33
C ALA A 171 -5.48 -3.51 -5.89
N PRO A 172 -4.51 -3.27 -6.76
CA PRO A 172 -3.11 -3.36 -6.34
C PRO A 172 -2.69 -2.16 -5.47
N CYS A 173 -1.76 -2.38 -4.53
CA CYS A 173 -0.88 -1.33 -4.04
C CYS A 173 0.41 -1.36 -4.88
N ILE A 174 0.71 -0.24 -5.54
CA ILE A 174 1.88 -0.12 -6.40
C ILE A 174 2.99 0.58 -5.63
N ASP A 175 3.97 -0.19 -5.18
CA ASP A 175 5.23 0.34 -4.68
C ASP A 175 6.28 0.38 -5.80
N PHE A 176 6.53 1.60 -6.31
CA PHE A 176 7.52 1.82 -7.37
C PHE A 176 8.96 1.66 -6.88
N ALA A 177 9.23 1.92 -5.60
CA ALA A 177 10.56 1.79 -5.01
C ALA A 177 10.91 0.30 -4.82
N HIS A 178 9.95 -0.51 -4.36
CA HIS A 178 10.06 -1.96 -4.34
C HIS A 178 10.23 -2.53 -5.74
N TRP A 179 9.43 -2.09 -6.71
CA TRP A 179 9.57 -2.60 -8.08
C TRP A 179 10.95 -2.29 -8.68
N HIS A 180 11.45 -1.07 -8.45
CA HIS A 180 12.81 -0.71 -8.84
C HIS A 180 13.85 -1.59 -8.16
N ALA A 181 13.76 -1.73 -6.83
CA ALA A 181 14.67 -2.55 -6.04
C ALA A 181 14.70 -4.02 -6.48
N ARG A 182 13.53 -4.58 -6.84
CA ARG A 182 13.37 -5.96 -7.29
C ARG A 182 14.00 -6.21 -8.66
N THR A 183 13.89 -5.24 -9.57
CA THR A 183 14.25 -5.42 -10.99
C THR A 183 15.60 -4.82 -11.36
N GLY A 184 16.09 -3.82 -10.61
CA GLY A 184 17.21 -2.97 -10.99
C GLY A 184 16.92 -2.04 -12.18
N GLY A 185 15.67 -1.99 -12.66
CA GLY A 185 15.17 -1.13 -13.74
C GLY A 185 13.86 -0.47 -13.30
N PHE A 186 13.02 -0.01 -14.23
CA PHE A 186 11.77 0.69 -13.89
C PHE A 186 11.97 1.94 -13.05
N ASN A 187 12.92 2.78 -13.46
CA ASN A 187 13.29 4.01 -12.79
C ASN A 187 13.52 5.14 -13.80
N SER A 188 12.52 5.36 -14.64
CA SER A 188 12.47 6.44 -15.63
C SER A 188 11.02 6.72 -15.98
N TYR A 189 10.74 7.94 -16.45
CA TYR A 189 9.39 8.34 -16.87
C TYR A 189 8.70 7.30 -17.78
N THR A 190 9.38 6.83 -18.83
CA THR A 190 8.81 5.86 -19.78
C THR A 190 8.48 4.52 -19.14
N GLU A 191 9.29 4.08 -18.18
CA GLU A 191 9.02 2.83 -17.48
C GLU A 191 7.88 2.99 -16.46
N PHE A 192 7.79 4.12 -15.76
CA PHE A 192 6.65 4.42 -14.88
C PHE A 192 5.34 4.48 -15.67
N VAL A 193 5.35 5.17 -16.81
CA VAL A 193 4.21 5.19 -17.74
C VAL A 193 3.81 3.78 -18.16
N SER A 194 4.78 2.92 -18.51
CA SER A 194 4.45 1.54 -18.92
C SER A 194 3.71 0.74 -17.84
N VAL A 195 3.98 1.01 -16.56
CA VAL A 195 3.24 0.40 -15.43
C VAL A 195 1.81 0.93 -15.35
N LEU A 196 1.63 2.25 -15.48
CA LEU A 196 0.29 2.87 -15.47
C LEU A 196 -0.56 2.41 -16.65
N GLU A 197 0.05 2.26 -17.83
CA GLU A 197 -0.61 1.73 -19.01
C GLU A 197 -1.03 0.27 -18.83
N GLN A 198 -0.15 -0.57 -18.26
CA GLN A 198 -0.51 -1.95 -17.96
C GLN A 198 -1.71 -2.04 -17.00
N ILE A 199 -1.71 -1.23 -15.94
CA ILE A 199 -2.83 -1.16 -14.98
C ILE A 199 -4.11 -0.71 -15.69
N ARG A 200 -4.05 0.36 -16.50
CA ARG A 200 -5.19 0.86 -17.26
C ARG A 200 -5.75 -0.18 -18.23
N ASP A 201 -4.88 -0.87 -18.95
CA ASP A 201 -5.27 -1.77 -20.03
C ASP A 201 -5.87 -3.08 -19.48
N GLU A 202 -5.40 -3.55 -18.32
CA GLU A 202 -5.86 -4.80 -17.71
C GLU A 202 -6.97 -4.61 -16.64
N LEU A 203 -6.93 -3.52 -15.86
CA LEU A 203 -7.92 -3.23 -14.79
C LEU A 203 -8.89 -2.10 -15.14
N GLY A 204 -8.71 -1.47 -16.29
CA GLY A 204 -9.54 -0.36 -16.77
C GLY A 204 -9.14 1.00 -16.22
N GLN A 205 -9.54 2.08 -16.91
CA GLN A 205 -9.20 3.47 -16.58
C GLN A 205 -9.56 3.87 -15.14
N ALA A 206 -10.66 3.33 -14.60
CA ALA A 206 -11.12 3.66 -13.24
C ALA A 206 -10.08 3.27 -12.16
N SER A 207 -9.23 2.28 -12.42
CA SER A 207 -8.16 1.87 -11.50
C SER A 207 -7.10 2.97 -11.27
N LEU A 208 -6.92 3.88 -12.23
CA LEU A 208 -6.01 5.03 -12.08
C LEU A 208 -6.61 6.14 -11.20
N TYR A 209 -7.92 6.12 -10.95
CA TYR A 209 -8.59 7.14 -10.15
C TYR A 209 -8.74 6.78 -8.66
N ASP A 210 -8.30 5.59 -8.26
CA ASP A 210 -8.18 5.20 -6.86
C ASP A 210 -6.99 4.27 -6.64
N MET A 211 -5.80 4.78 -6.97
CA MET A 211 -4.54 4.09 -6.73
C MET A 211 -4.11 4.20 -5.27
N HIS A 212 -3.51 3.13 -4.77
CA HIS A 212 -2.75 3.15 -3.52
C HIS A 212 -1.28 2.96 -3.87
N ILE A 213 -0.46 3.95 -3.59
CA ILE A 213 0.93 4.03 -4.06
C ILE A 213 1.83 4.18 -2.84
N HIS A 214 2.86 3.34 -2.76
CA HIS A 214 3.94 3.53 -1.81
C HIS A 214 5.14 4.15 -2.52
N ILE A 215 5.78 5.11 -1.86
CA ILE A 215 7.01 5.74 -2.33
C ILE A 215 7.98 5.86 -1.16
N SER A 216 9.18 5.34 -1.36
CA SER A 216 10.31 5.49 -0.46
C SER A 216 11.63 5.46 -1.25
N GLY A 217 12.74 5.70 -0.58
CA GLY A 217 14.03 5.27 -1.08
C GLY A 217 14.29 3.82 -0.66
N ILE A 218 14.98 3.01 -1.48
CA ILE A 218 15.33 1.64 -1.10
C ILE A 218 16.82 1.39 -1.39
N ALA A 219 17.52 0.83 -0.40
CA ALA A 219 18.80 0.16 -0.65
C ALA A 219 18.52 -1.27 -1.10
N TYR A 220 19.11 -1.70 -2.21
CA TYR A 220 18.86 -3.02 -2.78
C TYR A 220 20.13 -3.66 -3.34
N GLY A 221 20.04 -4.97 -3.61
CA GLY A 221 21.09 -5.72 -4.28
C GLY A 221 20.50 -6.81 -5.16
N VAL A 222 21.30 -7.81 -5.53
CA VAL A 222 20.88 -8.89 -6.44
C VAL A 222 19.64 -9.65 -5.96
N LYS A 223 19.38 -9.68 -4.64
CA LYS A 223 18.21 -10.35 -4.05
C LYS A 223 16.98 -9.43 -3.90
N GLY A 224 17.09 -8.18 -4.35
CA GLY A 224 16.09 -7.14 -4.17
C GLY A 224 16.35 -6.25 -2.95
N GLU A 225 15.26 -5.69 -2.44
CA GLU A 225 15.17 -4.76 -1.31
C GLU A 225 15.87 -5.25 -0.02
N GLN A 226 16.64 -4.36 0.60
CA GLN A 226 17.38 -4.59 1.86
C GLN A 226 16.86 -3.71 3.00
N LYS A 227 16.67 -2.41 2.75
CA LYS A 227 16.11 -1.46 3.72
C LYS A 227 15.60 -0.19 3.03
N HIS A 228 14.68 0.49 3.69
CA HIS A 228 14.25 1.83 3.29
C HIS A 228 15.36 2.86 3.55
N LEU A 229 15.40 3.87 2.69
CA LEU A 229 16.30 5.01 2.68
C LEU A 229 15.49 6.30 2.67
N ILE A 230 16.12 7.37 3.16
CA ILE A 230 15.62 8.72 2.96
C ILE A 230 15.55 8.99 1.45
N LEU A 231 14.51 9.66 0.97
CA LEU A 231 14.25 9.85 -0.47
C LEU A 231 15.42 10.53 -1.19
N LYS A 232 16.13 11.44 -0.50
CA LYS A 232 17.32 12.13 -1.04
C LYS A 232 18.54 11.22 -1.19
N GLU A 233 18.59 10.11 -0.45
CA GLU A 233 19.69 9.14 -0.49
C GLU A 233 19.45 8.02 -1.50
N SER A 234 18.24 7.92 -2.06
CA SER A 234 17.93 6.91 -3.06
C SER A 234 18.18 7.39 -4.49
N ASP A 235 18.27 6.42 -5.39
CA ASP A 235 18.36 6.65 -6.83
C ASP A 235 16.98 6.71 -7.51
N LEU A 236 15.88 6.56 -6.77
CA LEU A 236 14.53 6.65 -7.32
C LEU A 236 14.31 8.04 -7.94
N ARG A 237 14.02 8.08 -9.24
CA ARG A 237 13.70 9.29 -10.00
C ARG A 237 12.25 9.71 -9.73
N TYR A 238 11.96 10.01 -8.47
CA TYR A 238 10.60 10.29 -8.00
C TYR A 238 9.96 11.49 -8.70
N VAL A 239 10.74 12.49 -9.16
CA VAL A 239 10.19 13.62 -9.93
C VAL A 239 9.57 13.15 -11.25
N GLU A 240 10.21 12.19 -11.93
CA GLU A 240 9.67 11.60 -13.16
C GLU A 240 8.48 10.68 -12.90
N LEU A 241 8.50 9.95 -11.78
CA LEU A 241 7.33 9.19 -11.32
C LEU A 241 6.14 10.13 -11.10
N LEU A 242 6.34 11.22 -10.34
CA LEU A 242 5.30 12.20 -10.07
C LEU A 242 4.78 12.86 -11.36
N GLN A 243 5.65 13.11 -12.34
CA GLN A 243 5.23 13.59 -13.67
C GLN A 243 4.36 12.56 -14.38
N ALA A 244 4.75 11.28 -14.40
CA ALA A 244 3.93 10.22 -15.00
C ALA A 244 2.54 10.11 -14.32
N LEU A 245 2.49 10.16 -12.99
CA LEU A 245 1.23 10.17 -12.24
C LEU A 245 0.35 11.38 -12.59
N LYS A 246 0.96 12.55 -12.79
CA LYS A 246 0.24 13.77 -13.17
C LYS A 246 -0.29 13.72 -14.61
N ASP A 247 0.53 13.28 -15.56
CA ASP A 247 0.17 13.20 -16.98
C ASP A 247 -0.94 12.16 -17.25
N TYR A 248 -1.06 11.15 -16.39
CA TYR A 248 -2.09 10.11 -16.46
C TYR A 248 -3.31 10.41 -15.57
N ASP A 249 -3.43 11.63 -15.03
CA ASP A 249 -4.52 12.05 -14.16
C ASP A 249 -4.78 11.09 -12.98
N VAL A 250 -3.71 10.52 -12.42
CA VAL A 250 -3.82 9.55 -11.32
C VAL A 250 -4.34 10.23 -10.06
N SER A 251 -5.23 9.55 -9.34
CA SER A 251 -5.63 9.94 -7.98
C SER A 251 -5.70 8.76 -7.02
N GLY A 252 -5.93 9.09 -5.75
CA GLY A 252 -5.88 8.14 -4.65
C GLY A 252 -4.90 8.64 -3.60
N SER A 253 -4.02 7.75 -3.13
CA SER A 253 -3.07 8.03 -2.05
C SER A 253 -1.64 7.66 -2.43
N VAL A 254 -0.71 8.57 -2.14
CA VAL A 254 0.73 8.32 -2.07
C VAL A 254 1.12 8.29 -0.60
N ILE A 255 1.57 7.13 -0.13
CA ILE A 255 2.06 6.91 1.23
C ILE A 255 3.59 6.91 1.20
N CYS A 256 4.20 7.81 1.97
CA CYS A 256 5.64 7.89 2.14
C CYS A 256 6.10 6.95 3.26
N GLU A 257 6.95 5.98 2.93
CA GLU A 257 7.51 5.00 3.87
C GLU A 257 8.98 5.26 4.20
N SER A 258 9.45 6.47 3.92
CA SER A 258 10.83 6.89 4.19
C SER A 258 11.13 6.92 5.70
N PRO A 259 12.38 6.64 6.13
CA PRO A 259 12.84 6.89 7.49
C PRO A 259 12.76 8.36 7.95
N ASN A 260 12.62 9.34 7.04
CA ASN A 260 12.39 10.75 7.36
C ASN A 260 10.89 11.16 7.24
N LEU A 261 10.03 10.16 7.05
CA LEU A 261 8.57 10.17 7.09
C LEU A 261 7.91 11.45 6.57
N GLU A 262 7.39 12.31 7.45
CA GLU A 262 6.64 13.50 7.02
C GLU A 262 7.47 14.52 6.23
N GLU A 263 8.78 14.58 6.45
CA GLU A 263 9.64 15.51 5.71
C GLU A 263 9.69 15.11 4.23
N ASP A 264 9.86 13.81 3.96
CA ASP A 264 9.87 13.28 2.59
C ASP A 264 8.47 13.25 1.97
N ALA A 265 7.42 13.01 2.76
CA ALA A 265 6.03 13.14 2.28
C ALA A 265 5.73 14.56 1.78
N LEU A 266 6.20 15.57 2.50
CA LEU A 266 6.10 16.98 2.10
C LEU A 266 6.94 17.29 0.87
N VAL A 267 8.13 16.70 0.73
CA VAL A 267 8.95 16.84 -0.48
C VAL A 267 8.22 16.26 -1.70
N LEU A 268 7.62 15.07 -1.58
CA LEU A 268 6.84 14.46 -2.65
C LEU A 268 5.65 15.35 -3.06
N GLN A 269 4.86 15.80 -2.08
CA GLN A 269 3.70 16.66 -2.33
C GLN A 269 4.11 17.97 -3.02
N ARG A 270 5.12 18.67 -2.49
CA ARG A 270 5.59 19.94 -3.08
C ARG A 270 6.14 19.75 -4.48
N SER A 271 6.87 18.66 -4.71
CA SER A 271 7.40 18.34 -6.03
C SER A 271 6.25 18.14 -7.02
N TYR A 272 5.24 17.34 -6.68
CA TYR A 272 4.07 17.11 -7.52
C TYR A 272 3.29 18.39 -7.84
N LEU A 273 3.05 19.25 -6.83
CA LEU A 273 2.34 20.51 -7.02
C LEU A 273 3.12 21.54 -7.85
N ALA A 274 4.46 21.43 -7.90
CA ALA A 274 5.31 22.31 -8.69
C ALA A 274 5.49 21.86 -10.14
N LEU A 275 5.06 20.64 -10.50
CA LEU A 275 5.10 20.16 -11.88
C LEU A 275 4.15 20.99 -12.77
N PRO A 276 4.45 21.16 -14.07
CA PRO A 276 3.59 21.87 -15.02
C PRO A 276 2.21 21.23 -15.17
#